data_AF-A0A2V9UNR7-F1
#
_entry.id   AF-A0A2V9UNR7-F1
#
_cell.length_a   1.000
_cell.length_b   1.000
_cell.length_c   1.000
_cell.angle_alpha   90.00
_cell.angle_beta   90.00
_cell.angle_gamma   90.00
#
_symmetry.space_group_name_H-M   'P 1'
#
loop_
_entity.id
_entity.type
_entity.pdbx_description
1 polymer ?
#
loop_
_entity_poly.entity_id
_entity_poly.type
_entity_poly.pdbx_seq_one_letter_code
_entity_poly.pdbx_strand_id
1 'polypeptide(L)'
;MSFPRATENLQWEEDLCFKVRGKIFVIVSLDRLRLCFKCTPETFAELIEREDIRPAPYVGRYKWVMLDRLHALPNDELEDLIRQSYNMVAAKVPKKKAQKSNSRKKISRKGAIRRKTRARKR
;
A
#
# COMPACT_ATOMS: atom_id res chain seq x y z
N MET A 1 -4.27 9.79 15.00
CA MET A 1 -5.02 10.42 13.88
C MET A 1 -6.39 9.80 13.68
N SER A 2 -7.36 10.58 13.19
CA SER A 2 -8.67 10.07 12.73
C SER A 2 -8.95 10.57 11.32
N PHE A 3 -9.21 9.65 10.38
CA PHE A 3 -9.53 9.98 8.99
C PHE A 3 -11.04 9.81 8.75
N PRO A 4 -11.78 10.88 8.43
CA PRO A 4 -13.22 10.79 8.27
C PRO A 4 -13.57 9.94 7.03
N ARG A 5 -14.40 8.91 7.21
CA ARG A 5 -14.85 7.99 6.13
C ARG A 5 -13.72 7.13 5.54
N ALA A 6 -12.62 6.95 6.27
CA ALA A 6 -11.67 5.90 5.98
C ALA A 6 -12.24 4.54 6.41
N THR A 7 -12.00 3.53 5.61
CA THR A 7 -12.36 2.13 5.88
C THR A 7 -11.12 1.28 5.70
N GLU A 8 -10.83 0.42 6.66
CA GLU A 8 -9.78 -0.58 6.55
C GLU A 8 -10.32 -1.86 5.90
N ASN A 9 -9.51 -2.49 5.06
CA ASN A 9 -9.89 -3.71 4.38
C ASN A 9 -8.66 -4.61 4.27
N LEU A 10 -8.69 -5.74 4.97
CA LEU A 10 -7.67 -6.77 4.83
C LEU A 10 -7.83 -7.43 3.46
N GLN A 11 -6.81 -7.29 2.62
CA GLN A 11 -6.74 -7.86 1.28
C GLN A 11 -5.48 -8.73 1.21
N TRP A 12 -5.47 -9.75 0.33
CA TRP A 12 -4.28 -10.58 0.10
C TRP A 12 -3.72 -11.25 1.37
N GLU A 13 -4.63 -11.72 2.23
CA GLU A 13 -4.37 -12.48 3.47
C GLU A 13 -3.74 -11.66 4.60
N GLU A 14 -2.73 -10.82 4.32
CA GLU A 14 -1.94 -10.11 5.34
C GLU A 14 -1.66 -8.63 4.99
N ASP A 15 -2.24 -8.11 3.89
CA ASP A 15 -2.10 -6.71 3.49
C ASP A 15 -3.33 -5.88 3.89
N LEU A 16 -3.18 -5.00 4.87
CA LEU A 16 -4.21 -4.08 5.31
C LEU A 16 -4.28 -2.86 4.38
N CYS A 17 -5.33 -2.81 3.56
CA CYS A 17 -5.56 -1.71 2.63
C CYS A 17 -6.54 -0.68 3.22
N PHE A 18 -6.08 0.56 3.42
CA PHE A 18 -6.93 1.67 3.82
C PHE A 18 -7.53 2.37 2.62
N LYS A 19 -8.85 2.51 2.63
CA LYS A 19 -9.66 3.05 1.55
C LYS A 19 -10.43 4.28 2.03
N VAL A 20 -10.49 5.33 1.22
CA VAL A 20 -11.37 6.48 1.40
C VAL A 20 -12.37 6.49 0.25
N ARG A 21 -13.67 6.43 0.58
CA ARG A 21 -14.77 6.42 -0.41
C ARG A 21 -14.59 5.38 -1.53
N GLY A 22 -14.04 4.21 -1.18
CA GLY A 22 -13.81 3.10 -2.11
C GLY A 22 -12.49 3.12 -2.89
N LYS A 23 -11.61 4.12 -2.70
CA LYS A 23 -10.27 4.17 -3.30
C LYS A 23 -9.18 3.97 -2.24
N ILE A 24 -8.19 3.15 -2.54
CA ILE A 24 -7.05 2.89 -1.65
C ILE A 24 -6.13 4.11 -1.62
N PHE A 25 -5.69 4.50 -0.42
CA PHE A 25 -4.69 5.55 -0.22
C PHE A 25 -3.44 5.07 0.51
N VAL A 26 -3.58 4.06 1.39
CA VAL A 26 -2.45 3.41 2.09
C VAL A 26 -2.64 1.89 2.06
N ILE A 27 -1.53 1.16 1.97
CA ILE A 27 -1.47 -0.30 2.11
C ILE A 27 -0.39 -0.62 3.14
N VAL A 28 -0.69 -1.49 4.10
CA VAL A 28 0.25 -1.91 5.14
C VAL A 28 0.35 -3.43 5.10
N SER A 29 1.54 -3.95 4.83
CA SER A 29 1.81 -5.38 4.86
C SER A 29 2.16 -5.78 6.29
N LEU A 30 1.33 -6.61 6.92
CA LEU A 30 1.53 -7.04 8.31
C LEU A 30 2.67 -8.07 8.44
N ASP A 31 2.90 -8.91 7.43
CA ASP A 31 3.98 -9.91 7.40
C ASP A 31 5.37 -9.29 7.55
N ARG A 32 5.63 -8.21 6.81
CA ARG A 32 6.96 -7.56 6.75
C ARG A 32 7.01 -6.18 7.38
N LEU A 33 5.91 -5.74 7.99
CA LEU A 33 5.75 -4.39 8.54
C LEU A 33 6.14 -3.30 7.54
N ARG A 34 5.71 -3.47 6.28
CA ARG A 34 5.97 -2.53 5.18
C ARG A 34 4.77 -1.64 4.97
N LEU A 35 5.03 -0.41 4.55
CA LEU A 35 3.97 0.58 4.35
C LEU A 35 4.09 1.22 2.98
N CYS A 36 3.02 1.17 2.20
CA CYS A 36 2.93 1.75 0.87
C CYS A 36 1.88 2.86 0.84
N PHE A 37 2.24 4.02 0.29
CA PHE A 37 1.31 5.14 0.14
C PHE A 37 1.63 5.96 -1.10
N LYS A 38 0.65 6.78 -1.49
CA LYS A 38 0.77 7.66 -2.65
C LYS A 38 1.28 9.04 -2.25
N CYS A 39 2.28 9.55 -2.95
CA CYS A 39 2.85 10.88 -2.74
C CYS A 39 2.66 11.79 -3.95
N THR A 40 2.95 13.08 -3.76
CA THR A 40 3.23 14.01 -4.86
C THR A 40 4.52 13.62 -5.57
N PRO A 41 4.71 14.01 -6.84
CA PRO A 41 5.93 13.68 -7.58
C PRO A 41 7.19 14.32 -6.98
N GLU A 42 7.07 15.47 -6.32
CA GLU A 42 8.16 16.18 -5.64
C GLU A 42 8.65 15.36 -4.44
N THR A 43 7.75 15.10 -3.49
CA THR A 43 8.06 14.30 -2.30
C THR A 43 8.46 12.87 -2.65
N PHE A 44 7.91 12.30 -3.73
CA PHE A 44 8.34 11.00 -4.22
C PHE A 44 9.83 10.99 -4.57
N ALA A 45 10.35 12.03 -5.24
CA ALA A 45 11.76 12.12 -5.61
C ALA A 45 12.65 12.19 -4.35
N GLU A 46 12.27 13.02 -3.38
CA GLU A 46 13.02 13.14 -2.12
C GLU A 46 13.01 11.83 -1.31
N LEU A 47 11.87 11.15 -1.27
CA LEU A 47 11.72 9.93 -0.49
C LEU A 47 12.50 8.75 -1.10
N ILE A 48 12.56 8.61 -2.43
CA ILE A 48 13.32 7.50 -3.05
C ILE A 48 14.84 7.65 -2.91
N GLU A 49 15.33 8.84 -2.57
CA GLU A 49 16.74 9.07 -2.27
C GLU A 49 17.13 8.64 -0.85
N ARG A 50 16.15 8.43 0.03
CA ARG A 50 16.38 7.98 1.41
C ARG A 50 16.57 6.46 1.47
N GLU A 51 17.44 6.02 2.39
CA GLU A 51 17.56 4.60 2.71
C GLU A 51 16.24 4.03 3.25
N ASP A 52 15.99 2.74 2.99
CA ASP A 52 14.78 2.01 3.37
C ASP A 52 13.46 2.45 2.70
N ILE A 53 13.51 3.40 1.76
CA ILE A 53 12.37 3.81 0.96
C ILE A 53 12.62 3.47 -0.50
N ARG A 54 11.64 2.80 -1.12
CA ARG A 54 11.75 2.35 -2.51
C ARG A 54 10.48 2.66 -3.27
N PRO A 55 10.54 2.84 -4.59
CA PRO A 55 9.34 2.86 -5.40
C PRO A 55 8.58 1.54 -5.23
N ALA A 56 7.28 1.62 -4.97
CA ALA A 56 6.47 0.43 -4.78
C ALA A 56 6.49 -0.43 -6.06
N PRO A 57 6.66 -1.75 -5.93
CA PRO A 57 6.69 -2.64 -7.08
C PRO A 57 5.36 -2.53 -7.84
N TYR A 58 5.43 -2.46 -9.18
CA TYR A 58 4.29 -2.30 -10.11
C TYR A 58 3.58 -0.93 -10.09
N VAL A 59 3.31 -0.36 -8.91
CA VAL A 59 2.55 0.89 -8.76
C VAL A 59 3.41 2.15 -8.62
N GLY A 60 4.74 2.00 -8.54
CA GLY A 60 5.69 3.13 -8.43
C GLY A 60 5.58 4.15 -9.57
N ARG A 61 5.16 3.72 -10.77
CA ARG A 61 4.87 4.62 -11.91
C ARG A 61 3.80 5.66 -11.60
N TYR A 62 2.88 5.35 -10.67
CA TYR A 62 1.82 6.25 -10.22
C TYR A 62 2.21 7.05 -8.97
N LYS A 63 3.51 7.16 -8.69
CA LYS A 63 4.09 7.87 -7.52
C LYS A 63 3.69 7.24 -6.19
N TRP A 64 3.79 5.92 -6.13
CA TRP A 64 3.65 5.15 -4.90
C TRP A 64 5.02 4.79 -4.36
N VAL A 65 5.25 5.11 -3.10
CA VAL A 65 6.44 4.71 -2.35
C VAL A 65 6.10 3.55 -1.44
N MET A 66 7.09 2.71 -1.18
CA MET A 66 7.07 1.60 -0.24
C MET A 66 8.20 1.82 0.75
N LEU A 67 7.83 1.88 2.02
CA LEU A 67 8.76 1.85 3.14
C LEU A 67 9.01 0.39 3.48
N ASP A 68 10.27 -0.03 3.36
CA ASP A 68 10.69 -1.35 3.83
C ASP A 68 10.73 -1.42 5.37
N ARG A 69 10.96 -0.28 6.04
CA ARG A 69 10.92 -0.15 7.50
C ARG A 69 10.04 1.01 7.93
N LEU A 70 9.13 0.78 8.88
CA LEU A 70 8.28 1.85 9.46
C LEU A 70 9.10 2.96 10.13
N HIS A 71 10.26 2.62 10.69
CA HIS A 71 11.18 3.57 11.32
C HIS A 71 12.08 4.33 10.33
N ALA A 72 11.94 4.11 9.02
CA ALA A 72 12.68 4.85 8.01
C ALA A 72 12.32 6.35 7.99
N LEU A 73 11.14 6.69 8.51
CA LEU A 73 10.67 8.05 8.66
C LEU A 73 10.30 8.33 10.13
N PRO A 74 10.50 9.57 10.60
CA PRO A 74 9.94 10.00 11.85
C PRO A 74 8.40 9.94 11.78
N ASN A 75 7.77 9.55 12.89
CA ASN A 75 6.32 9.32 12.94
C ASN A 75 5.51 10.55 12.52
N ASP A 76 6.01 11.76 12.82
CA ASP A 76 5.38 13.04 12.47
C ASP A 76 5.34 13.26 10.96
N GLU A 77 6.48 13.04 10.28
CA GLU A 77 6.59 13.15 8.82
C GLU A 77 5.75 12.06 8.13
N LEU A 78 5.79 10.83 8.64
CA LEU A 78 4.96 9.74 8.14
C LEU A 78 3.47 10.08 8.25
N GLU A 79 3.08 10.69 9.36
CA GLU A 79 1.72 11.13 9.63
C GLU A 79 1.25 12.17 8.59
N ASP A 80 2.07 13.19 8.33
CA ASP A 80 1.78 14.21 7.31
C ASP A 80 1.72 13.64 5.90
N LEU A 81 2.63 12.71 5.56
CA LEU A 81 2.64 12.04 4.27
C LEU A 81 1.37 11.21 4.03
N ILE A 82 0.91 10.49 5.05
CA ILE A 82 -0.34 9.74 4.99
C ILE A 82 -1.54 10.70 4.84
N ARG A 83 -1.55 11.82 5.57
CA ARG A 83 -2.59 12.85 5.45
C ARG A 83 -2.65 13.45 4.04
N GLN A 84 -1.49 13.76 3.45
CA GLN A 84 -1.41 14.22 2.07
C GLN A 84 -1.96 13.19 1.10
N SER A 85 -1.56 11.92 1.26
CA SER A 85 -2.09 10.81 0.46
C SER A 85 -3.61 10.71 0.53
N TYR A 86 -4.16 10.77 1.74
CA TYR A 86 -5.59 10.79 2.00
C TYR A 86 -6.28 11.97 1.29
N ASN A 87 -5.75 13.19 1.45
CA ASN A 87 -6.31 14.40 0.83
C ASN A 87 -6.32 14.30 -0.70
N MET A 88 -5.24 13.80 -1.31
CA MET A 88 -5.18 13.60 -2.77
C MET A 88 -6.23 12.61 -3.28
N VAL A 89 -6.41 11.48 -2.58
CA VAL A 89 -7.38 10.46 -2.99
C VAL A 89 -8.79 10.95 -2.73
N ALA A 90 -9.05 11.60 -1.59
CA ALA A 90 -10.33 12.19 -1.25
C ALA A 90 -10.76 13.28 -2.24
N ALA A 91 -9.83 14.15 -2.66
CA ALA A 91 -10.07 15.20 -3.66
C ALA A 91 -10.36 14.62 -5.06
N LYS A 92 -9.68 13.53 -5.45
CA LYS A 92 -9.92 12.83 -6.73
C LYS A 92 -11.18 11.99 -6.77
N VAL A 93 -11.93 11.88 -5.68
CA VAL A 93 -13.23 11.20 -5.67
C VAL A 93 -14.32 12.27 -5.71
N PRO A 94 -14.96 12.52 -6.88
CA PRO A 94 -16.08 13.45 -6.94
C PRO A 94 -17.15 13.01 -5.94
N LYS A 95 -17.86 13.97 -5.33
CA LYS A 95 -18.88 13.74 -4.27
C LYS A 95 -20.08 12.88 -4.72
N LYS A 96 -20.07 12.28 -5.91
CA LYS A 96 -21.20 11.57 -6.51
C LYS A 96 -21.24 10.09 -6.12
N LYS A 97 -22.29 9.79 -5.36
CA LYS A 97 -22.91 8.49 -5.06
C LYS A 97 -21.96 7.40 -4.55
N ALA A 98 -22.19 7.02 -3.29
CA ALA A 98 -21.85 5.72 -2.76
C ALA A 98 -22.35 4.62 -3.71
N GLN A 99 -21.50 4.17 -4.63
CA GLN A 99 -21.81 3.06 -5.52
C GLN A 99 -20.96 1.88 -5.09
N LYS A 100 -21.66 0.99 -4.37
CA LYS A 100 -21.39 -0.44 -4.23
C LYS A 100 -19.94 -0.76 -3.89
N SER A 101 -19.63 -0.81 -2.59
CA SER A 101 -18.62 -1.75 -2.09
C SER A 101 -19.00 -3.12 -2.62
N ASN A 102 -18.37 -3.53 -3.73
CA ASN A 102 -18.52 -4.85 -4.31
C ASN A 102 -17.86 -5.84 -3.35
N SER A 103 -18.59 -6.18 -2.30
CA SER A 103 -18.31 -7.32 -1.46
C SER A 103 -18.31 -8.57 -2.35
N ARG A 104 -17.29 -9.41 -2.14
CA ARG A 104 -17.12 -10.77 -2.66
C ARG A 104 -16.44 -10.88 -4.02
N LYS A 105 -15.15 -11.22 -3.97
CA LYS A 105 -14.68 -12.45 -4.64
C LYS A 105 -13.58 -13.08 -3.79
N LYS A 106 -13.92 -14.22 -3.16
CA LYS A 106 -12.97 -15.22 -2.69
C LYS A 106 -12.05 -15.54 -3.87
N ILE A 107 -10.76 -15.28 -3.78
CA ILE A 107 -9.80 -15.79 -4.76
C ILE A 107 -9.05 -16.94 -4.09
N SER A 108 -9.40 -18.12 -4.60
CA SER A 108 -8.85 -19.43 -4.36
C SER A 108 -7.32 -19.42 -4.27
N ARG A 109 -6.80 -19.83 -3.11
CA ARG A 109 -5.40 -20.23 -2.91
C ARG A 109 -5.08 -21.42 -3.82
N LYS A 110 -4.14 -21.26 -4.75
CA LYS A 110 -3.27 -22.36 -5.20
C LYS A 110 -1.83 -21.92 -5.03
N GLY A 111 -1.32 -22.17 -3.83
CA GLY A 111 0.09 -22.05 -3.51
C GLY A 111 0.90 -23.01 -4.38
N ALA A 112 1.84 -22.45 -5.12
CA ALA A 112 3.04 -23.17 -5.51
C ALA A 112 3.89 -23.37 -4.24
N ILE A 113 4.43 -24.57 -4.02
CA ILE A 113 5.77 -24.84 -3.46
C ILE A 113 5.96 -26.36 -3.35
N ARG A 114 6.93 -26.91 -4.10
CA ARG A 114 8.01 -27.79 -3.59
C ARG A 114 8.99 -28.08 -4.73
N ARG A 115 10.08 -27.31 -4.79
CA ARG A 115 11.44 -27.66 -4.34
C ARG A 115 12.14 -28.72 -5.20
N LYS A 116 13.20 -28.24 -5.87
CA LYS A 116 14.30 -28.97 -6.51
C LYS A 116 14.83 -30.11 -5.61
N THR A 117 15.13 -31.24 -6.23
CA THR A 117 16.22 -32.12 -5.78
C THR A 117 17.10 -32.51 -6.96
N ARG A 118 18.39 -32.26 -6.76
CA ARG A 118 19.54 -32.52 -7.60
C ARG A 118 19.98 -33.97 -7.34
N ALA A 119 20.22 -34.80 -8.35
CA ALA A 119 21.02 -36.02 -8.18
C ALA A 119 21.71 -36.41 -9.50
N ARG A 120 23.03 -36.52 -9.42
CA ARG A 120 23.96 -37.03 -10.44
C ARG A 120 23.85 -38.57 -10.55
N LYS A 121 24.42 -39.08 -11.65
CA LYS A 121 25.10 -40.39 -11.82
C LYS A 121 24.18 -41.59 -12.11
N ARG A 122 24.24 -42.15 -13.32
CA ARG A 122 25.26 -43.12 -13.74
C ARG A 122 25.31 -43.21 -15.26
#